data_AF-A0A935KUN4-F1
#
_entry.id   AF-A0A935KUN4-F1
#
_cell.length_a   1.000
_cell.length_b   1.000
_cell.length_c   1.000
_cell.angle_alpha   90.00
_cell.angle_beta   90.00
_cell.angle_gamma   90.00
#
_symmetry.space_group_name_H-M   'P 1'
#
loop_
_entity.id
_entity.type
_entity.pdbx_description
1 polymer ?
#
loop_
_entity_poly.entity_id
_entity_poly.type
_entity_poly.pdbx_seq_one_letter_code
_entity_poly.pdbx_strand_id
1 'polypeptide(L)'
;MTDIDLPGEGDTWRTIAQNRYQWPILHAWAKQKQWPINGEMMWITAEDYKDILTAAFEKETNPRIAKGYDGGIVMLGRRTSKYGKKKFAEWIEWLNAATAVTGIKVPASRWQWDEAA
;
A
#
# COMPACT_ATOMS: atom_id res chain seq x y z
N MET A 1 -27.21 -23.32 18.42
CA MET A 1 -27.62 -22.63 17.18
C MET A 1 -27.55 -21.14 17.50
N THR A 2 -26.41 -20.48 17.40
CA THR A 2 -25.42 -20.45 16.31
C THR A 2 -23.99 -20.46 16.86
N ASP A 3 -23.21 -21.44 16.42
CA ASP A 3 -21.76 -21.47 16.60
C ASP A 3 -21.12 -20.37 15.74
N ILE A 4 -20.51 -19.38 16.39
CA ILE A 4 -19.61 -18.44 15.72
C ILE A 4 -18.26 -19.15 15.62
N ASP A 5 -17.98 -19.69 14.44
CA ASP A 5 -16.69 -20.24 14.08
C ASP A 5 -15.62 -19.12 14.15
N LEU A 6 -14.84 -19.12 15.23
CA LEU A 6 -13.71 -18.21 15.41
C LEU A 6 -12.54 -18.74 14.56
N PRO A 7 -11.97 -17.94 13.65
CA PRO A 7 -10.87 -18.41 12.82
C PRO A 7 -9.63 -18.72 13.67
N GLY A 8 -9.05 -19.90 13.43
CA GLY A 8 -7.93 -20.47 14.18
C GLY A 8 -6.72 -19.52 14.34
N GLU A 9 -6.21 -19.50 15.56
CA GLU A 9 -5.33 -18.51 16.21
C GLU A 9 -3.91 -18.31 15.58
N GLY A 10 -3.57 -19.02 14.50
CA GLY A 10 -2.21 -19.04 13.95
C GLY A 10 -1.97 -18.25 12.65
N ASP A 11 -3.00 -17.98 11.85
CA ASP A 11 -2.84 -17.45 10.48
C ASP A 11 -3.35 -16.01 10.29
N THR A 12 -4.29 -15.57 11.11
CA THR A 12 -4.88 -14.21 11.09
C THR A 12 -3.91 -13.15 11.62
N TRP A 13 -3.25 -13.39 12.75
CA TRP A 13 -2.33 -12.41 13.35
C TRP A 13 -1.12 -12.13 12.46
N ARG A 14 -0.52 -13.17 11.86
CA ARG A 14 0.59 -13.02 10.90
C ARG A 14 0.17 -12.23 9.66
N THR A 15 -1.03 -12.48 9.14
CA THR A 15 -1.57 -11.78 7.97
C THR A 15 -1.86 -10.30 8.27
N ILE A 16 -2.40 -9.99 9.45
CA ILE A 16 -2.61 -8.59 9.88
C ILE A 16 -1.26 -7.90 10.12
N ALA A 17 -0.30 -8.57 10.74
CA ALA A 17 1.04 -8.02 10.95
C ALA A 17 1.79 -7.74 9.64
N GLN A 18 1.63 -8.61 8.63
CA GLN A 18 2.15 -8.46 7.27
C GLN A 18 1.47 -7.30 6.53
N ASN A 19 0.14 -7.20 6.56
CA ASN A 19 -0.57 -6.05 5.98
C ASN A 19 -0.16 -4.72 6.64
N ARG A 20 0.22 -4.76 7.91
CA ARG A 20 0.77 -3.60 8.63
C ARG A 20 2.21 -3.23 8.26
N TYR A 21 2.95 -4.10 7.56
CA TYR A 21 4.37 -3.86 7.26
C TYR A 21 4.59 -2.79 6.18
N GLN A 22 3.72 -2.71 5.17
CA GLN A 22 3.86 -1.73 4.08
C GLN A 22 3.66 -0.28 4.57
N TRP A 23 2.81 -0.05 5.58
CA TRP A 23 2.36 1.29 5.96
C TRP A 23 3.49 2.19 6.45
N PRO A 24 4.40 1.72 7.33
CA PRO A 24 5.60 2.46 7.67
C PRO A 24 6.39 2.99 6.47
N ILE A 25 6.52 2.18 5.43
CA ILE A 25 7.24 2.60 4.23
C ILE A 25 6.38 3.65 3.50
N LEU A 26 5.09 3.39 3.31
CA LEU A 26 4.20 4.26 2.56
C LEU A 26 4.03 5.65 3.17
N HIS A 27 3.90 5.83 4.50
CA HIS A 27 3.90 7.21 5.00
C HIS A 27 5.29 7.83 5.06
N ALA A 28 6.39 7.06 5.04
CA ALA A 28 7.70 7.65 4.82
C ALA A 28 7.76 8.32 3.43
N TRP A 29 7.14 7.70 2.41
CA TRP A 29 6.94 8.33 1.09
C TRP A 29 6.08 9.59 1.19
N ALA A 30 4.90 9.49 1.82
CA ALA A 30 3.98 10.62 2.00
C ALA A 30 4.63 11.84 2.66
N LYS A 31 5.53 11.62 3.63
CA LYS A 31 6.24 12.69 4.35
C LYS A 31 7.42 13.30 3.58
N GLN A 32 7.97 12.60 2.59
CA GLN A 32 9.26 12.97 1.99
C GLN A 32 9.20 13.29 0.49
N LYS A 33 8.15 12.87 -0.21
CA LYS A 33 8.05 13.05 -1.66
C LYS A 33 6.71 13.65 -2.06
N GLN A 34 6.77 14.69 -2.88
CA GLN A 34 5.62 15.16 -3.66
C GLN A 34 5.47 14.32 -4.92
N TRP A 35 4.24 14.22 -5.41
CA TRP A 35 3.93 13.50 -6.65
C TRP A 35 3.01 14.33 -7.55
N PRO A 36 3.16 14.25 -8.88
CA PRO A 36 2.25 14.94 -9.78
C PRO A 36 0.88 14.25 -9.80
N ILE A 37 -0.16 14.98 -9.45
CA ILE A 37 -1.57 14.58 -9.62
C ILE A 37 -2.23 15.64 -10.50
N ASN A 38 -2.83 15.20 -11.62
CA ASN A 38 -3.48 16.09 -12.59
C ASN A 38 -2.60 17.27 -13.07
N GLY A 39 -1.28 17.05 -13.17
CA GLY A 39 -0.32 18.05 -13.64
C GLY A 39 0.27 18.94 -12.53
N GLU A 40 -0.16 18.80 -11.29
CA GLU A 40 0.34 19.59 -10.16
C GLU A 40 1.16 18.74 -9.18
N MET A 41 2.34 19.22 -8.79
CA MET A 41 3.16 18.59 -7.77
C MET A 41 2.56 18.86 -6.39
N MET A 42 2.10 17.82 -5.70
CA MET A 42 1.49 17.97 -4.38
C MET A 42 1.91 16.87 -3.40
N TRP A 43 1.73 17.15 -2.11
CA TRP A 43 1.84 16.16 -1.06
C TRP A 43 0.59 15.28 -1.07
N ILE A 44 0.77 13.96 -1.11
CA ILE A 44 -0.30 12.97 -1.20
C ILE A 44 -0.22 11.98 -0.04
N THR A 45 -1.30 11.25 0.18
CA THR A 45 -1.43 10.33 1.32
C THR A 45 -0.64 9.03 1.10
N ALA A 46 -0.46 8.26 2.18
CA ALA A 46 0.16 6.93 2.09
C ALA A 46 -0.71 5.96 1.26
N GLU A 47 -2.03 6.13 1.31
CA GLU A 47 -3.02 5.43 0.50
C GLU A 47 -2.83 5.74 -0.99
N ASP A 48 -2.67 7.02 -1.36
CA ASP A 48 -2.40 7.40 -2.75
C ASP A 48 -1.09 6.79 -3.23
N TYR A 49 -0.04 6.84 -2.40
CA TYR A 49 1.24 6.20 -2.70
C TYR A 49 1.12 4.69 -2.86
N LYS A 50 0.29 4.02 -2.07
CA LYS A 50 0.02 2.59 -2.25
C LYS A 50 -0.57 2.33 -3.62
N ASP A 51 -1.53 3.13 -4.06
CA ASP A 51 -2.17 2.94 -5.36
C ASP A 51 -1.18 3.15 -6.51
N ILE A 52 -0.35 4.19 -6.44
CA ILE A 52 0.69 4.50 -7.44
C ILE A 52 1.75 3.38 -7.48
N LEU A 53 2.32 3.03 -6.33
CA LEU A 53 3.44 2.09 -6.25
C LEU A 53 3.00 0.66 -6.56
N THR A 54 1.77 0.27 -6.19
CA THR A 54 1.24 -1.05 -6.60
C THR A 54 0.93 -1.12 -8.09
N ALA A 55 0.53 0.00 -8.72
CA ALA A 55 0.41 0.05 -10.18
C ALA A 55 1.78 -0.15 -10.86
N ALA A 56 2.82 0.52 -10.37
CA ALA A 56 4.20 0.38 -10.86
C ALA A 56 4.76 -1.04 -10.65
N PHE A 57 4.52 -1.66 -9.48
CA PHE A 57 4.89 -3.06 -9.22
C PHE A 57 4.27 -4.03 -10.23
N GLU A 58 3.02 -3.79 -10.63
CA GLU A 58 2.33 -4.55 -11.67
C GLU A 58 2.60 -4.04 -13.10
N LYS A 59 3.62 -3.19 -13.25
CA LYS A 59 4.11 -2.64 -14.52
C LYS A 59 3.06 -1.84 -15.30
N GLU A 60 2.05 -1.32 -14.59
CA GLU A 60 0.88 -0.65 -15.16
C GLU A 60 0.15 -1.47 -16.26
N THR A 61 0.32 -2.80 -16.29
CA THR A 61 -0.13 -3.63 -17.44
C THR A 61 -1.62 -3.90 -17.48
N ASN A 62 -2.32 -3.82 -16.35
CA ASN A 62 -3.76 -4.14 -16.27
C ASN A 62 -4.51 -3.22 -15.29
N PRO A 63 -4.50 -1.89 -15.50
CA PRO A 63 -5.14 -0.95 -14.58
C PRO A 63 -6.62 -1.28 -14.43
N ARG A 64 -7.12 -1.26 -13.19
CA ARG A 64 -8.53 -1.51 -12.96
C ARG A 64 -9.29 -0.21 -13.14
N ILE A 65 -9.98 -0.10 -14.27
CA ILE A 65 -10.69 1.11 -14.66
C ILE A 65 -12.20 0.89 -14.47
N ALA A 66 -12.88 1.88 -13.92
CA ALA A 66 -14.33 1.89 -13.75
C ALA A 66 -14.95 3.13 -14.40
N LYS A 67 -16.19 2.99 -14.87
CA LYS A 67 -17.01 4.15 -15.26
C LYS A 67 -17.43 4.91 -14.00
N GLY A 68 -17.20 6.23 -13.98
CA GLY A 68 -17.66 7.08 -12.89
C GLY A 68 -19.19 7.17 -12.85
N TYR A 69 -19.74 7.48 -11.66
CA TYR A 69 -21.18 7.55 -11.45
C TYR A 69 -21.84 8.60 -12.38
N ASP A 70 -21.28 9.80 -12.44
CA ASP A 70 -21.73 10.91 -13.31
C ASP A 70 -21.03 10.93 -14.69
N GLY A 71 -20.40 9.82 -15.08
CA GLY A 71 -19.54 9.74 -16.27
C GLY A 71 -18.05 9.84 -15.93
N GLY A 72 -17.22 9.93 -16.97
CA GLY A 72 -15.76 9.90 -16.83
C GLY A 72 -15.20 8.52 -16.44
N ILE A 73 -13.92 8.51 -16.11
CA ILE A 73 -13.13 7.31 -15.82
C ILE A 73 -12.50 7.42 -14.43
N VAL A 74 -12.63 6.36 -13.63
CA VAL A 74 -12.01 6.25 -12.31
C VAL A 74 -11.03 5.09 -12.31
N MET A 75 -9.77 5.36 -11.95
CA MET A 75 -8.81 4.28 -11.68
C MET A 75 -9.00 3.75 -10.26
N LEU A 76 -9.06 2.43 -10.13
CA LEU A 76 -9.18 1.75 -8.86
C LEU A 76 -7.84 1.14 -8.46
N GLY A 77 -7.31 1.61 -7.35
CA GLY A 77 -6.09 1.11 -6.72
C GLY A 77 -6.11 -0.39 -6.42
N ARG A 78 -4.92 -0.96 -6.26
CA ARG A 78 -4.78 -2.39 -5.94
C ARG A 78 -5.10 -2.65 -4.47
N ARG A 79 -5.94 -3.67 -4.26
CA ARG A 79 -6.21 -4.20 -2.92
C ARG A 79 -5.13 -5.21 -2.57
N THR A 80 -4.03 -4.76 -1.96
CA THR A 80 -2.95 -5.66 -1.51
C THR A 80 -3.45 -6.73 -0.53
N SER A 81 -4.54 -6.46 0.20
CA SER A 81 -5.26 -7.46 1.01
C SER A 81 -5.86 -8.63 0.22
N LYS A 82 -5.96 -8.52 -1.11
CA LYS A 82 -6.37 -9.59 -2.02
C LYS A 82 -5.17 -10.28 -2.69
N TYR A 83 -3.94 -9.85 -2.44
CA TYR A 83 -2.76 -10.58 -2.89
C TYR A 83 -2.62 -11.87 -2.07
N GLY A 84 -2.27 -12.96 -2.74
CA GLY A 84 -1.83 -14.17 -2.04
C GLY A 84 -0.48 -13.94 -1.36
N LYS A 85 -0.14 -14.81 -0.39
CA LYS A 85 1.08 -14.69 0.44
C LYS A 85 2.35 -14.47 -0.38
N LYS A 86 2.54 -15.23 -1.48
CA LYS A 86 3.70 -15.09 -2.38
C LYS A 86 3.79 -13.70 -3.03
N LYS A 87 2.73 -13.27 -3.70
CA LYS A 87 2.68 -11.97 -4.37
C LYS A 87 2.82 -10.81 -3.39
N PHE A 88 2.27 -10.95 -2.18
CA PHE A 88 2.45 -9.93 -1.14
C PHE A 88 3.91 -9.85 -0.66
N ALA A 89 4.61 -10.99 -0.53
CA ALA A 89 6.04 -10.98 -0.20
C ALA A 89 6.88 -10.28 -1.29
N GLU A 90 6.63 -10.61 -2.57
CA GLU A 90 7.27 -9.95 -3.71
C GLU A 90 6.98 -8.44 -3.74
N TRP A 91 5.75 -8.04 -3.40
CA TRP A 91 5.37 -6.64 -3.26
C TRP A 91 6.19 -5.93 -2.18
N ILE A 92 6.36 -6.54 -1.00
CA ILE A 92 7.15 -5.94 0.08
C ILE A 92 8.63 -5.82 -0.29
N GLU A 93 9.20 -6.83 -0.94
CA GLU A 93 10.58 -6.78 -1.42
C GLU A 93 10.77 -5.65 -2.44
N TRP A 94 9.88 -5.58 -3.42
CA TRP A 94 9.88 -4.53 -4.43
C TRP A 94 9.71 -3.14 -3.81
N LEU A 95 8.79 -2.99 -2.85
CA LEU A 95 8.52 -1.71 -2.18
C LEU A 95 9.76 -1.21 -1.43
N ASN A 96 10.47 -2.10 -0.73
CA ASN A 96 11.72 -1.77 -0.07
C ASN A 96 12.80 -1.34 -1.08
N ALA A 97 12.95 -2.07 -2.18
CA ALA A 97 13.92 -1.73 -3.22
C ALA A 97 13.62 -0.37 -3.87
N ALA A 98 12.35 -0.12 -4.23
CA ALA A 98 11.91 1.16 -4.80
C ALA A 98 12.16 2.33 -3.83
N THR A 99 11.92 2.10 -2.53
CA THR A 99 12.15 3.09 -1.46
C THR A 99 13.63 3.42 -1.34
N ALA A 100 14.50 2.40 -1.33
CA ALA A 100 15.95 2.57 -1.26
C ALA A 100 16.50 3.33 -2.48
N VAL A 101 16.08 2.95 -3.68
CA VAL A 101 16.48 3.63 -4.93
C VAL A 101 16.04 5.10 -4.95
N THR A 102 14.87 5.39 -4.39
CA THR A 102 14.34 6.77 -4.33
C THR A 102 15.01 7.62 -3.24
N GLY A 103 15.79 7.00 -2.34
CA GLY A 103 16.47 7.70 -1.24
C GLY A 103 15.54 8.09 -0.08
N ILE A 104 14.34 7.49 -0.01
CA ILE A 104 13.38 7.75 1.07
C ILE A 104 13.82 7.02 2.33
N LYS A 105 13.85 7.74 3.46
CA LYS A 105 14.28 7.18 4.74
C LYS A 105 13.09 6.59 5.48
N VAL A 106 13.13 5.29 5.73
CA VAL A 106 12.12 4.58 6.53
C VAL A 106 12.59 4.55 7.99
N PRO A 107 11.73 4.85 8.98
CA PRO A 107 12.09 4.75 10.39
C PRO A 107 12.52 3.32 10.75
N ALA A 108 13.58 3.20 11.52
CA ALA A 108 14.23 1.92 11.84
C ALA A 108 13.37 1.01 12.74
N SER A 109 12.41 1.59 13.47
CA SER A 109 11.55 0.84 14.37
C SER A 109 10.09 0.93 13.93
N ARG A 110 9.37 -0.19 14.06
CA ARG A 110 7.94 -0.30 13.79
C ARG A 110 7.08 0.51 14.78
N TRP A 111 7.65 0.96 15.90
CA TRP A 111 6.98 1.66 17.00
C TRP A 111 7.15 3.18 16.95
N GLN A 112 8.07 3.70 16.12
CA GLN A 112 8.26 5.14 15.89
C GLN A 112 7.09 5.81 15.13
N TRP A 113 6.04 5.05 14.82
CA TRP A 113 4.86 5.52 14.10
C TRP A 113 3.81 6.17 14.98
N ASP A 114 3.69 5.71 16.24
CA ASP A 114 2.64 6.18 17.15
C ASP A 114 2.97 7.55 17.79
N GLU A 115 4.19 8.08 17.61
CA GLU A 115 4.64 9.35 18.22
C GLU A 115 4.53 10.57 17.29
N ALA A 116 4.11 10.39 16.03
CA ALA A 116 4.12 11.45 15.02
C ALA A 116 2.79 11.63 14.27
N ALA A 117 1.66 11.27 14.89
CA ALA A 117 0.30 11.44 14.38
C ALA A 117 -0.52 12.34 15.32
#